data_AF-A0A1H9M3U1-F1
#
_entry.id   AF-A0A1H9M3U1-F1
#
_cell.length_a   1.000
_cell.length_b   1.000
_cell.length_c   1.000
_cell.angle_alpha   90.00
_cell.angle_beta   90.00
_cell.angle_gamma   90.00
#
_symmetry.space_group_name_H-M   'P 1'
#
loop_
_entity.id
_entity.type
_entity.pdbx_description
1 polymer ?
#
loop_
_entity_poly.entity_id
_entity_poly.type
_entity_poly.pdbx_seq_one_letter_code
_entity_poly.pdbx_strand_id
1 'polypeptide(L)' 'MTAARDEEPERCPECGTTIGERDPLIGWWLCDDCELAITDDGTVVT' A
#
# COMPACT_ATOMS: atom_id res chain seq x y z
N MET A 1 3.98 -14.66 18.56
CA MET A 1 4.49 -14.83 17.18
C MET A 1 3.48 -14.14 16.29
N THR A 2 3.62 -12.83 16.11
CA THR A 2 2.76 -12.05 15.22
C THR A 2 3.12 -12.47 13.81
N ALA A 3 2.24 -13.23 13.16
CA ALA A 3 2.31 -13.45 11.74
C ALA A 3 2.18 -12.06 11.09
N ALA A 4 3.32 -11.49 10.66
CA ALA A 4 3.30 -10.61 9.51
C ALA A 4 2.73 -11.49 8.41
N ARG A 5 1.42 -11.36 8.20
CA ARG A 5 0.76 -11.95 7.04
C ARG A 5 1.58 -11.45 5.87
N ASP A 6 1.99 -12.36 4.98
CA ASP A 6 2.40 -12.02 3.63
C ASP A 6 1.29 -11.16 3.00
N GLU A 7 1.31 -9.86 3.28
CA GLU A 7 0.50 -8.86 2.62
C GLU A 7 1.15 -8.76 1.24
N GLU A 8 0.47 -9.32 0.24
CA GLU A 8 0.98 -9.29 -1.13
C GLU A 8 1.36 -7.85 -1.46
N PRO A 9 2.60 -7.63 -1.94
CA PRO A 9 3.12 -6.29 -2.12
C PRO A 9 2.28 -5.60 -3.21
N GLU A 10 1.61 -4.52 -2.83
CA GLU A 10 0.74 -3.80 -3.75
C GLU A 10 1.58 -2.91 -4.67
N ARG A 11 1.08 -2.60 -5.86
CA ARG A 11 1.79 -1.75 -6.82
C ARG A 11 1.06 -0.45 -7.02
N CYS A 12 1.80 0.65 -6.90
CA CYS A 12 1.25 1.95 -7.23
C CYS A 12 0.86 1.98 -8.72
N PRO A 13 -0.39 2.33 -9.06
CA PRO A 13 -0.85 2.36 -10.44
C PRO A 13 -0.27 3.52 -11.26
N GLU A 14 0.23 4.58 -10.61
CA GLU A 14 0.77 5.76 -11.30
C GLU A 14 2.23 5.56 -11.71
N CYS A 15 3.12 5.23 -10.76
CA CYS A 15 4.55 5.06 -11.03
C CYS A 15 4.98 3.60 -11.23
N GLY A 16 4.12 2.63 -10.90
CA GLY A 16 4.44 1.20 -10.96
C GLY A 16 5.34 0.72 -9.82
N THR A 17 5.65 1.57 -8.83
CA THR A 17 6.49 1.20 -7.69
C THR A 17 5.80 0.16 -6.82
N THR A 18 6.59 -0.70 -6.18
CA THR A 18 6.07 -1.73 -5.29
C THR A 18 6.02 -1.18 -3.86
N ILE A 19 4.83 -1.15 -3.27
CA ILE A 19 4.56 -0.75 -1.90
C ILE A 19 4.58 -2.01 -1.04
N GLY A 20 5.74 -2.28 -0.42
CA GLY A 20 5.99 -3.51 0.31
C GLY A 20 5.39 -3.55 1.72
N GLU A 21 4.90 -2.43 2.24
CA GLU A 21 4.34 -2.34 3.59
C GLU A 21 3.04 -1.54 3.57
N ARG A 22 2.01 -2.09 4.22
CA ARG A 22 0.74 -1.42 4.45
C ARG A 22 0.85 -0.58 5.72
N ASP A 23 0.40 0.66 5.66
CA ASP A 23 0.44 1.56 6.81
C ASP A 23 -0.43 0.99 7.95
N PRO A 24 0.13 0.74 9.15
CA PRO A 24 -0.60 0.09 10.23
C PRO A 24 -1.60 1.00 10.93
N LEU A 25 -1.56 2.33 10.72
CA LEU A 25 -2.49 3.28 11.32
C LEU A 25 -3.80 3.33 10.53
N ILE A 26 -3.70 3.31 9.20
CA ILE A 26 -4.85 3.50 8.30
C ILE A 26 -5.24 2.21 7.57
N GLY A 27 -4.33 1.24 7.50
CA GLY A 27 -4.51 0.00 6.76
C GLY A 27 -4.44 0.18 5.25
N TRP A 28 -3.70 1.18 4.77
CA TRP A 28 -3.61 1.56 3.34
C TRP A 28 -2.16 1.45 2.85
N TRP A 29 -1.96 1.18 1.56
CA TRP A 29 -0.64 1.22 0.93
C TRP A 29 -0.33 2.65 0.52
N LEU A 30 0.74 3.21 1.08
CA LEU A 30 1.18 4.58 0.79
C LEU A 30 2.36 4.54 -0.17
N CYS A 31 2.21 5.21 -1.30
CA CYS A 31 3.28 5.41 -2.26
C CYS A 31 4.02 6.71 -1.96
N ASP A 32 5.25 6.63 -1.45
CA ASP A 32 6.08 7.80 -1.14
C ASP A 32 6.41 8.65 -2.38
N ASP A 33 6.51 8.03 -3.56
CA ASP A 33 6.90 8.72 -4.81
C ASP A 33 5.78 9.60 -5.39
N CYS A 34 4.53 9.16 -5.24
CA CYS A 34 3.35 9.85 -5.78
C CYS A 34 2.51 10.51 -4.69
N GLU A 35 2.86 10.30 -3.41
CA GLU A 35 2.08 10.71 -2.25
C GLU A 35 0.63 10.18 -2.29
N LEU A 36 0.44 9.00 -2.89
CA LEU A 36 -0.87 8.37 -3.09
C LEU A 36 -1.15 7.31 -2.05
N ALA A 37 -2.41 7.19 -1.64
CA ALA A 37 -2.89 6.12 -0.81
C ALA A 37 -3.74 5.14 -1.61
N ILE A 38 -3.51 3.84 -1.41
CA ILE A 38 -4.33 2.79 -1.99
C ILE A 38 -4.98 2.00 -0.85
N THR A 39 -6.30 1.84 -0.92
CA THR A 39 -7.08 1.13 0.08
C THR A 39 -6.98 -0.38 -0.11
N ASP A 40 -7.39 -1.16 0.90
CA ASP A 40 -7.53 -2.64 0.85
C ASP A 40 -8.32 -3.15 -0.38
N ASP A 41 -9.26 -2.35 -0.88
CA ASP A 41 -10.10 -2.66 -2.06
C ASP A 41 -9.45 -2.23 -3.40
N GLY A 42 -8.20 -1.77 -3.39
CA GLY A 42 -7.49 -1.25 -4.56
C GLY A 42 -7.96 0.13 -5.03
N THR A 43 -8.69 0.88 -4.19
CA THR A 43 -9.13 2.25 -4.52
C THR A 43 -7.99 3.22 -4.29
N VAL A 44 -7.68 4.04 -5.29
CA VAL A 44 -6.67 5.10 -5.20
C VAL A 44 -7.28 6.38 -4.64
N VAL A 45 -6.65 6.93 -3.60
CA VAL A 45 -6.98 8.19 -2.95
C VAL A 45 -5.77 9.12 -3.05
N THR A 46 -6.01 10.34 -3.51
CA THR A 46 -5.03 11.44 -3.61
C THR A 46 -5.31 12.52 -2.59
#